data_AF-A0A8T6QK05-F1
#
_entry.id   AF-A0A8T6QK05-F1
#
_cell.length_a   1.000
_cell.length_b   1.000
_cell.length_c   1.000
_cell.angle_alpha   90.00
_cell.angle_beta   90.00
_cell.angle_gamma   90.00
#
_symmetry.space_group_name_H-M   'P 1'
#
loop_
_entity.id
_entity.type
_entity.pdbx_description
1 polymer ?
#
loop_
_entity_poly.entity_id
_entity_poly.type
_entity_poly.pdbx_seq_one_letter_code
_entity_poly.pdbx_strand_id
1 'polypeptide(L)'
;MSIYKIPLPLNILEAARERITWTLNTLPRVCVSFSGGKDSGLMLHLTAELARQMGKKICVLFIDWEAQFSCTINYVQSLRELYTDVIEEFY
;
A
#
# COMPACT_ATOMS: atom_id res chain seq x y z
N MET A 1 -4.77 4.36 -30.99
CA MET A 1 -3.66 4.02 -30.07
C MET A 1 -2.43 3.74 -30.91
N SER A 2 -1.28 4.36 -30.58
CA SER A 2 0.00 4.03 -31.24
C SER A 2 0.28 2.53 -31.08
N ILE A 3 0.67 1.87 -32.17
CA ILE A 3 1.04 0.45 -32.19
C ILE A 3 2.44 0.23 -31.57
N TYR A 4 3.22 1.30 -31.42
CA TYR A 4 4.56 1.25 -30.87
C TYR A 4 4.53 1.38 -29.35
N LYS A 5 4.96 0.32 -28.64
CA LYS A 5 5.24 0.35 -27.21
C LYS A 5 6.67 0.84 -26.99
N ILE A 6 6.86 1.79 -26.09
CA ILE A 6 8.19 2.25 -25.66
C ILE A 6 8.64 1.33 -24.52
N PRO A 7 9.71 0.53 -24.68
CA PRO A 7 10.23 -0.30 -23.60
C PRO A 7 10.90 0.57 -22.55
N LEU A 8 10.64 0.27 -21.28
CA LEU A 8 11.36 0.85 -20.14
C LEU A 8 12.37 -0.16 -19.60
N PRO A 9 13.53 0.26 -19.07
CA PRO A 9 14.57 -0.63 -18.57
C PRO A 9 14.25 -1.23 -17.18
N LEU A 10 12.98 -1.29 -16.79
CA LEU A 10 12.55 -1.76 -15.47
C LEU A 10 11.20 -2.47 -15.53
N ASN A 11 11.01 -3.47 -14.66
CA ASN A 11 9.76 -4.21 -14.58
C ASN A 11 8.73 -3.47 -13.68
N ILE A 12 7.48 -3.94 -13.67
CA ILE A 12 6.38 -3.27 -12.95
C ILE A 12 6.63 -3.19 -11.45
N LEU A 13 7.24 -4.23 -10.86
CA LEU A 13 7.53 -4.28 -9.43
C LEU A 13 8.62 -3.25 -9.06
N GLU A 14 9.70 -3.18 -9.85
CA GLU A 14 10.74 -2.16 -9.65
C GLU A 14 10.15 -0.76 -9.78
N ALA A 15 9.34 -0.53 -10.81
CA ALA A 15 8.66 0.76 -11.01
C ALA A 15 7.80 1.16 -9.79
N ALA A 16 7.08 0.19 -9.22
CA ALA A 16 6.22 0.43 -8.06
C ALA A 16 7.05 0.75 -6.82
N ARG A 17 8.12 -0.01 -6.56
CA ARG A 17 9.04 0.21 -5.44
C ARG A 17 9.75 1.55 -5.52
N GLU A 18 10.16 1.97 -6.71
CA GLU A 18 10.76 3.30 -6.93
C GLU A 18 9.78 4.42 -6.56
N ARG A 19 8.53 4.34 -7.03
CA ARG A 19 7.51 5.35 -6.71
C ARG A 19 7.14 5.39 -5.23
N ILE A 20 7.02 4.23 -4.59
CA ILE A 20 6.74 4.15 -3.15
C ILE A 20 7.91 4.71 -2.34
N THR A 21 9.14 4.30 -2.66
CA THR A 21 10.35 4.80 -2.00
C THR A 21 10.48 6.31 -2.13
N TRP A 22 10.24 6.85 -3.32
CA TRP A 22 10.23 8.29 -3.54
C TRP A 22 9.17 8.98 -2.67
N THR A 23 7.94 8.47 -2.66
CA THR A 23 6.84 9.02 -1.85
C THR A 23 7.17 9.03 -0.36
N LEU A 24 7.70 7.91 0.16
CA LEU A 24 8.14 7.78 1.55
C LEU A 24 9.29 8.73 1.89
N ASN A 25 10.18 9.05 0.96
CA ASN A 25 11.29 9.98 1.18
C ASN A 25 10.89 11.44 1.09
N THR A 26 9.97 11.78 0.18
CA THR A 26 9.61 13.16 -0.13
C THR A 26 8.55 13.72 0.80
N LEU A 27 7.61 12.90 1.26
CA LEU A 27 6.49 13.37 2.08
C LEU A 27 6.75 13.10 3.58
N PRO A 28 6.40 14.05 4.46
CA PRO A 28 6.58 13.87 5.90
C PRO A 28 5.62 12.83 6.50
N ARG A 29 4.44 12.66 5.90
CA ARG A 29 3.45 11.64 6.26
C ARG A 29 2.86 11.03 5.00
N VAL A 30 2.77 9.70 4.97
CA VAL A 30 2.21 8.92 3.85
C VAL A 30 1.04 8.10 4.38
N CYS A 31 -0.09 8.16 3.68
CA CYS A 31 -1.28 7.37 3.99
C CYS A 31 -1.61 6.44 2.82
N VAL A 32 -1.80 5.15 3.11
CA VAL A 32 -2.23 4.16 2.12
C VAL A 32 -3.74 4.02 2.17
N SER A 33 -4.42 4.38 1.08
CA SER A 33 -5.84 4.08 0.93
C SER A 33 -6.03 2.60 0.62
N PHE A 34 -6.55 1.87 1.60
CA PHE A 34 -6.71 0.42 1.56
C PHE A 34 -8.21 0.08 1.51
N SER A 35 -8.62 -0.68 0.49
CA SER A 35 -10.03 -1.03 0.25
C SER A 35 -10.41 -2.45 0.66
N GLY A 36 -9.45 -3.25 1.16
CA GLY A 36 -9.64 -4.69 1.36
C GLY A 36 -9.60 -5.52 0.07
N GLY A 37 -9.25 -4.90 -1.07
CA GLY A 37 -9.14 -5.57 -2.37
C GLY A 37 -7.72 -6.04 -2.70
N LYS A 38 -7.58 -6.79 -3.79
CA LYS A 38 -6.29 -7.32 -4.28
C LYS A 38 -5.24 -6.22 -4.50
N ASP A 39 -5.60 -5.19 -5.27
CA ASP A 39 -4.63 -4.18 -5.72
C ASP A 39 -4.19 -3.25 -4.57
N SER A 40 -5.12 -2.84 -3.73
CA SER A 40 -4.84 -2.04 -2.53
C SER A 40 -4.13 -2.87 -1.45
N GLY A 41 -4.43 -4.16 -1.33
CA GLY A 41 -3.69 -5.10 -0.49
C GLY A 41 -2.23 -5.23 -0.91
N LEU A 42 -1.97 -5.47 -2.20
CA LEU A 42 -0.59 -5.51 -2.72
C LEU A 42 0.15 -4.20 -2.49
N MET A 43 -0.53 -3.06 -2.68
CA MET A 43 0.04 -1.74 -2.41
C MET A 43 0.41 -1.58 -0.93
N LEU A 44 -0.46 -2.01 0.00
CA LEU A 44 -0.17 -1.98 1.43
C LEU A 44 1.02 -2.87 1.77
N HIS A 45 1.07 -4.10 1.26
CA HIS A 45 2.21 -5.02 1.48
C HIS A 45 3.55 -4.41 1.05
N LEU A 46 3.64 -3.87 -0.17
CA LEU A 46 4.87 -3.26 -0.68
C LEU A 46 5.25 -1.98 0.09
N THR A 47 4.26 -1.16 0.45
CA THR A 47 4.52 0.08 1.17
C THR A 47 4.95 -0.17 2.60
N ALA A 48 4.32 -1.13 3.28
CA ALA A 48 4.70 -1.56 4.63
C ALA A 48 6.11 -2.17 4.66
N GLU A 49 6.47 -2.99 3.66
CA GLU A 49 7.82 -3.56 3.53
C GLU A 49 8.89 -2.46 3.41
N LEU A 50 8.71 -1.52 2.47
CA LEU A 50 9.67 -0.43 2.25
C LEU A 50 9.72 0.53 3.45
N ALA A 51 8.58 0.89 4.03
CA ALA A 51 8.53 1.73 5.22
C ALA A 51 9.29 1.08 6.39
N ARG A 52 9.12 -0.23 6.59
CA ARG A 52 9.87 -1.00 7.60
C ARG A 52 11.38 -0.96 7.34
N GLN A 53 11.81 -1.20 6.10
CA GLN A 53 13.24 -1.16 5.73
C GLN A 53 13.85 0.23 5.94
N MET A 54 13.05 1.29 5.75
CA MET A 54 13.48 2.68 5.90
C MET A 54 13.31 3.22 7.33
N GLY A 55 12.79 2.43 8.27
CA GLY A 55 12.49 2.87 9.63
C GLY A 55 11.42 3.96 9.71
N LYS A 56 10.54 4.03 8.71
CA LYS A 56 9.43 5.00 8.62
C LYS A 56 8.11 4.35 9.04
N LYS A 57 7.17 5.19 9.44
CA LYS A 57 5.78 4.79 9.71
C LYS A 57 4.87 5.28 8.60
N ILE A 58 3.74 4.60 8.41
CA ILE A 58 2.69 4.97 7.46
C ILE A 58 1.34 5.00 8.15
N CYS A 59 0.42 5.82 7.66
CA CYS A 59 -0.99 5.72 8.02
C CYS A 59 -1.71 4.80 7.02
N VAL A 60 -2.82 4.22 7.44
CA VAL A 60 -3.73 3.46 6.56
C VAL A 60 -5.13 4.02 6.71
N LEU A 61 -5.84 4.18 5.59
CA LEU A 61 -7.24 4.58 5.56
C LEU A 61 -8.06 3.43 4.96
N PHE A 62 -9.04 2.95 5.72
CA PHE A 62 -10.06 2.00 5.28
C PHE A 62 -11.44 2.60 5.51
N ILE A 63 -12.24 2.72 4.44
CA ILE A 63 -13.62 3.19 4.55
C ILE A 63 -14.52 1.96 4.72
N ASP A 64 -15.07 1.79 5.92
CA ASP A 64 -16.09 0.78 6.19
C ASP A 64 -17.46 1.29 5.70
N TRP A 65 -18.07 0.55 4.78
CA TRP A 65 -19.39 0.88 4.23
C TRP A 65 -20.53 0.23 5.01
N GLU A 66 -20.23 -0.56 6.05
CA GLU A 66 -21.15 -1.37 6.85
C GLU A 66 -21.94 -2.44 6.04
N ALA A 67 -21.66 -2.55 4.74
CA ALA A 67 -22.31 -3.46 3.80
C ALA A 67 -21.32 -4.41 3.09
N GLN A 68 -20.05 -4.42 3.52
CA GLN A 68 -19.01 -5.27 2.95
C GLN A 68 -19.12 -6.72 3.44
N PHE A 69 -18.62 -7.66 2.65
CA PHE A 69 -18.58 -9.06 3.06
C PHE A 69 -17.72 -9.25 4.30
N SER A 70 -18.16 -10.10 5.24
CA SER A 70 -17.41 -10.39 6.47
C SER A 70 -16.01 -10.94 6.20
N CYS A 71 -15.81 -11.66 5.09
CA CYS A 71 -14.49 -12.12 4.68
C CYS A 71 -13.54 -10.95 4.32
N THR A 72 -14.05 -9.88 3.71
CA THR A 72 -13.28 -8.66 3.43
C THR A 72 -12.92 -7.95 4.73
N ILE A 73 -13.86 -7.82 5.66
CA ILE A 73 -13.59 -7.20 6.97
C ILE A 73 -12.54 -8.01 7.75
N ASN A 74 -12.66 -9.34 7.79
CA ASN A 74 -11.66 -10.20 8.45
C ASN A 74 -10.28 -10.07 7.80
N TYR A 75 -10.21 -9.96 6.47
CA TYR A 75 -8.95 -9.72 5.76
C TYR A 75 -8.35 -8.35 6.09
N VAL A 76 -9.17 -7.31 6.19
CA VAL A 76 -8.71 -5.97 6.56
C VAL A 76 -8.15 -5.96 7.97
N GLN A 77 -8.84 -6.60 8.93
CA GLN A 77 -8.37 -6.71 10.31
C GLN A 77 -7.06 -7.51 10.40
N SER A 78 -6.92 -8.61 9.66
CA SER A 78 -5.68 -9.38 9.68
C SER A 78 -4.48 -8.60 9.13
N LEU A 79 -4.67 -7.76 8.10
CA LEU A 79 -3.62 -6.87 7.62
C LEU A 79 -3.31 -5.72 8.58
N ARG A 80 -4.33 -5.18 9.25
CA ARG A 80 -4.13 -4.19 10.32
C ARG A 80 -3.24 -4.75 11.42
N GLU A 81 -3.53 -5.96 11.89
CA GLU A 81 -2.72 -6.65 12.91
C GLU A 81 -1.31 -6.96 12.41
N LEU A 82 -1.18 -7.54 11.22
CA LEU A 82 0.09 -7.95 10.61
C LEU A 82 1.08 -6.78 10.48
N TYR A 83 0.59 -5.57 10.28
CA TYR A 83 1.40 -4.38 10.04
C TYR A 83 1.37 -3.36 11.18
N THR A 84 0.95 -3.77 12.38
CA THR A 84 0.97 -2.90 13.58
C THR A 84 2.37 -2.34 13.89
N ASP A 85 3.42 -3.05 13.49
CA ASP A 85 4.81 -2.62 13.67
C ASP A 85 5.21 -1.43 12.80
N VAL A 86 4.48 -1.14 11.72
CA VAL A 86 4.79 -0.04 10.77
C VAL A 86 3.66 0.97 10.60
N ILE A 87 2.43 0.58 10.92
CA ILE A 87 1.27 1.46 10.89
C ILE A 87 1.31 2.40 12.11
N GLU A 88 1.28 3.70 11.86
CA GLU A 88 1.14 4.75 12.89
C GLU A 88 -0.31 4.89 13.33
N GLU A 89 -1.20 5.12 12.36
CA GLU A 89 -2.64 5.26 12.58
C GLU A 89 -3.41 4.51 11.48
N PHE A 90 -4.50 3.86 11.89
CA PHE A 90 -5.42 3.14 11.01
C PHE A 90 -6.80 3.81 11.14
N TYR A 91 -7.18 4.56 10.12
CA TYR A 91 -8.46 5.27 10.02
C TYR A 91 -9.54 4.40 9.38
#